data_AF-A0AAD1B6D1-F1
#
_entry.id   AF-A0AAD1B6D1-F1
#
_cell.length_a   1.000
_cell.length_b   1.000
_cell.length_c   1.000
_cell.angle_alpha   90.00
_cell.angle_beta   90.00
_cell.angle_gamma   90.00
#
_symmetry.space_group_name_H-M   'P 1'
#
loop_
_entity.id
_entity.type
_entity.pdbx_description
1 polymer ?
#
loop_
_entity_poly.entity_id
_entity_poly.type
_entity_poly.pdbx_seq_one_letter_code
_entity_poly.pdbx_strand_id
1 'polypeptide(L)'
;MSGTIDWTKVITQDQKQVPVEDAWREGELMMIINQLQALEEADSGAEPRDLLPGTRKQWLAYRGQVRSWCQGNDDFPDIRKRPARPE
;
A
#
# COMPACT_ATOMS: atom_id res chain seq x y z
N MET A 1 10.74 -30.64 -18.85
CA MET A 1 10.24 -29.53 -19.69
C MET A 1 10.90 -28.26 -19.17
N SER A 2 11.96 -27.78 -19.82
CA SER A 2 12.63 -26.53 -19.42
C SER A 2 11.97 -25.40 -20.21
N GLY A 3 11.09 -24.63 -19.56
CA GLY A 3 10.52 -23.44 -20.16
C GLY A 3 11.52 -22.30 -20.05
N THR A 4 12.05 -21.84 -21.18
CA THR A 4 12.89 -20.63 -21.20
C THR A 4 12.04 -19.44 -20.77
N ILE A 5 12.36 -18.85 -19.61
CA ILE A 5 11.76 -17.59 -19.17
C ILE A 5 12.26 -16.49 -20.11
N ASP A 6 11.32 -15.80 -20.75
CA ASP A 6 11.60 -14.62 -21.56
C ASP A 6 11.75 -13.40 -20.63
N TRP A 7 12.98 -13.20 -20.15
CA TRP A 7 13.34 -12.10 -19.26
C TRP A 7 13.05 -10.72 -19.84
N THR A 8 13.00 -10.57 -21.17
CA THR A 8 12.71 -9.27 -21.80
C THR A 8 11.24 -8.85 -21.61
N LYS A 9 10.30 -9.80 -21.65
CA LYS A 9 8.89 -9.54 -21.37
C LYS A 9 8.64 -9.18 -19.91
N VAL A 10 9.32 -9.87 -18.99
CA VAL A 10 9.21 -9.61 -17.54
C VAL A 10 9.66 -8.19 -17.21
N ILE A 11 10.84 -7.78 -17.69
CA ILE A 11 11.37 -6.43 -17.48
C ILE A 11 10.42 -5.36 -18.06
N THR A 12 9.87 -5.60 -19.25
CA THR A 12 8.94 -4.65 -19.88
C THR A 12 7.61 -4.52 -19.12
N GLN A 13 7.15 -5.60 -18.48
CA GLN A 13 5.94 -5.59 -17.67
C GLN A 13 6.15 -4.85 -16.35
N ASP A 14 7.30 -5.06 -15.68
CA ASP A 14 7.61 -4.39 -14.42
C ASP A 14 7.71 -2.88 -14.61
N GLN A 15 8.36 -2.42 -15.68
CA GLN A 15 8.45 -0.98 -16.00
C GLN A 15 7.08 -0.32 -16.22
N LYS A 16 6.08 -1.06 -16.72
CA LYS A 16 4.70 -0.54 -16.88
C LYS A 16 3.95 -0.43 -15.56
N GLN A 17 4.30 -1.23 -14.55
CA GLN A 17 3.64 -1.22 -13.25
C GLN A 17 4.17 -0.12 -12.34
N VAL A 18 5.41 0.35 -12.52
CA VAL A 18 6.00 1.39 -11.64
C VAL A 18 5.09 2.61 -11.46
N PRO A 19 4.57 3.28 -12.51
CA PRO A 19 3.70 4.44 -12.31
C PRO A 19 2.35 4.10 -11.68
N VAL A 20 1.84 2.88 -11.90
CA VAL A 20 0.59 2.39 -11.29
C VAL A 20 0.77 2.20 -9.80
N GLU A 21 1.90 1.63 -9.39
CA GLU A 21 2.23 1.39 -7.99
C GLU A 21 2.60 2.68 -7.25
N ASP A 22 3.25 3.65 -7.91
CA ASP A 22 3.48 4.97 -7.34
C ASP A 22 2.15 5.70 -7.08
N ALA A 23 1.23 5.69 -8.05
CA ALA A 23 -0.10 6.27 -7.88
C ALA A 23 -0.90 5.55 -6.77
N TRP A 24 -0.81 4.22 -6.70
CA TRP A 24 -1.43 3.46 -5.61
C TRP A 24 -0.85 3.85 -4.25
N ARG A 25 0.49 3.93 -4.13
CA ARG A 25 1.16 4.35 -2.89
C ARG A 25 0.67 5.73 -2.43
N GLU A 26 0.60 6.70 -3.33
CA GLU A 26 0.14 8.05 -3.02
C GLU A 26 -1.31 8.07 -2.52
N GLY A 27 -2.21 7.39 -3.21
CA GLY A 27 -3.60 7.27 -2.78
C GLY A 27 -3.75 6.56 -1.44
N GLU A 28 -2.94 5.52 -1.21
CA GLU A 28 -2.95 4.77 0.03
C GLU A 28 -2.43 5.59 1.22
N LEU A 29 -1.39 6.42 1.02
CA LEU A 29 -0.91 7.34 2.05
C LEU A 29 -1.96 8.38 2.45
N MET A 30 -2.76 8.88 1.49
CA MET A 30 -3.88 9.78 1.78
C MET A 30 -4.98 9.07 2.56
N MET A 31 -5.35 7.84 2.18
CA MET A 31 -6.31 7.03 2.94
C MET A 31 -5.86 6.84 4.39
N ILE A 32 -4.59 6.51 4.61
CA ILE A 32 -4.04 6.32 5.96
C ILE A 32 -4.15 7.58 6.81
N ILE A 33 -3.91 8.76 6.21
CA ILE A 33 -4.07 10.05 6.93
C ILE A 33 -5.52 10.20 7.40
N ASN A 34 -6.49 9.93 6.52
CA ASN A 34 -7.91 10.01 6.87
C ASN A 34 -8.27 9.01 7.97
N GLN A 35 -7.75 7.79 7.93
CA GLN A 35 -8.01 6.78 8.98
C GLN A 35 -7.43 7.19 10.33
N LEU A 36 -6.25 7.82 10.36
CA LEU A 36 -5.67 8.35 11.61
C LEU A 36 -6.50 9.51 12.17
N GLN A 37 -7.06 10.37 11.31
CA GLN A 37 -7.97 11.44 11.72
C GLN A 37 -9.30 10.89 12.24
N ALA A 38 -9.89 9.91 11.55
CA ALA A 38 -11.12 9.25 11.97
C ALA A 38 -10.94 8.56 13.34
N LEU A 39 -9.78 7.97 13.62
CA LEU A 39 -9.49 7.44 14.96
C LEU A 39 -9.45 8.55 16.03
N GLU A 40 -8.90 9.72 15.72
CA GLU A 40 -8.87 10.87 16.64
C GLU A 40 -10.28 11.45 16.90
N GLU A 41 -11.15 11.46 15.87
CA GLU A 41 -12.57 11.79 16.01
C GLU A 41 -13.31 10.76 16.87
N ALA A 42 -13.06 9.47 16.65
CA ALA A 42 -13.65 8.39 17.43
C ALA A 42 -13.23 8.44 18.90
N ASP A 43 -11.95 8.73 19.18
CA ASP A 43 -11.43 8.95 20.53
C ASP A 43 -12.12 10.15 21.23
N SER A 44 -12.65 11.09 20.45
CA SER A 44 -13.44 12.24 20.93
C SER A 44 -14.93 11.93 21.11
N GLY A 45 -15.36 10.70 20.85
CA GLY A 45 -16.74 10.24 20.97
C GLY A 45 -17.59 10.39 19.70
N ALA A 46 -16.98 10.74 18.55
CA ALA A 46 -17.67 10.69 17.27
C ALA A 46 -17.76 9.25 16.73
N GLU A 47 -18.61 9.04 15.72
CA GLU A 47 -18.71 7.76 14.99
C GLU A 47 -18.44 8.01 13.50
N PRO A 48 -17.18 8.15 13.08
CA PRO A 48 -16.85 8.43 11.68
C PRO A 48 -17.27 7.25 10.80
N ARG A 49 -18.02 7.55 9.74
CA ARG A 49 -18.62 6.52 8.86
C ARG A 49 -17.61 5.80 7.99
N ASP A 50 -16.46 6.42 7.78
CA ASP A 50 -15.37 5.96 6.94
C ASP A 50 -14.20 5.38 7.76
N LEU A 51 -14.33 5.28 9.09
CA LEU A 51 -13.36 4.57 9.91
C LEU A 51 -13.39 3.08 9.59
N LEU A 52 -12.30 2.59 9.01
CA LEU A 52 -12.07 1.18 8.72
C LEU A 52 -11.49 0.47 9.96
N PRO A 53 -11.57 -0.87 10.01
CA PRO A 53 -10.95 -1.65 11.07
C PRO A 53 -9.45 -1.35 11.25
N GLY A 54 -8.98 -1.52 12.48
CA GLY A 54 -7.58 -1.33 12.85
C GLY A 54 -7.34 -0.22 13.87
N THR A 55 -6.31 -0.42 14.68
CA THR A 55 -5.84 0.53 15.69
C THR A 55 -4.89 1.57 15.12
N ARG A 56 -4.71 2.69 15.82
CA ARG A 56 -3.71 3.72 15.48
C ARG A 56 -2.32 3.12 15.24
N LYS A 57 -1.91 2.17 16.08
CA LYS A 57 -0.62 1.47 15.96
C LYS A 57 -0.53 0.66 14.66
N GLN A 58 -1.57 -0.07 14.28
CA GLN A 58 -1.62 -0.84 13.04
C GLN A 58 -1.57 0.09 11.82
N TRP A 59 -2.34 1.18 11.80
CA TRP A 59 -2.31 2.17 10.73
C TRP A 59 -0.95 2.87 10.57
N LEU A 60 -0.27 3.19 11.68
CA LEU A 60 1.08 3.76 11.63
C LEU A 60 2.14 2.76 11.12
N ALA A 61 2.02 1.49 11.50
CA ALA A 61 2.89 0.44 10.98
C ALA A 61 2.66 0.22 9.47
N TYR A 62 1.39 0.19 9.05
CA TYR A 62 1.01 0.11 7.65
C TYR A 62 1.56 1.28 6.83
N ARG A 63 1.48 2.51 7.36
CA ARG A 63 2.09 3.71 6.75
C ARG A 63 3.58 3.53 6.46
N GLY A 64 4.31 2.88 7.37
CA GLY A 64 5.73 2.58 7.17
C GLY A 64 5.95 1.66 5.98
N GLN A 65 5.17 0.59 5.88
CA GLN A 65 5.24 -0.36 4.77
C GLN A 65 4.90 0.29 3.42
N VAL A 66 3.81 1.06 3.37
CA VAL A 66 3.38 1.79 2.16
C VAL A 66 4.42 2.83 1.73
N ARG A 67 5.01 3.58 2.68
CA ARG A 67 6.11 4.52 2.36
C ARG A 67 7.31 3.84 1.73
N SER A 68 7.61 2.60 2.15
CA SER A 68 8.71 1.79 1.63
C SER A 68 8.36 1.01 0.36
N TRP A 69 7.14 1.14 -0.16
CA TRP A 69 6.72 0.53 -1.43
C TRP A 69 7.18 1.38 -2.62
N CYS A 70 8.44 1.25 -3.01
CA CYS A 70 9.06 2.04 -4.08
C CYS A 70 10.18 1.26 -4.77
N GLN A 71 10.75 1.85 -5.83
CA GLN A 71 11.92 1.29 -6.50
C GLN A 71 13.07 1.08 -5.52
N GLY A 72 13.63 -0.14 -5.50
CA GLY A 72 14.63 -0.58 -4.53
C GLY A 72 14.06 -1.46 -3.41
N ASN A 73 12.74 -1.61 -3.32
CA ASN A 73 12.10 -2.71 -2.60
C ASN A 73 12.03 -3.95 -3.50
N ASP A 74 12.48 -5.10 -3.00
CA ASP A 74 12.58 -6.36 -3.77
C ASP A 74 11.24 -6.86 -4.31
N ASP A 75 10.14 -6.52 -3.63
CA ASP A 75 8.79 -6.93 -4.03
C ASP A 75 8.12 -5.91 -4.97
N PHE A 76 8.67 -4.71 -5.12
CA PHE A 76 8.13 -3.68 -6.01
C PHE A 76 8.53 -3.95 -7.47
N PRO A 77 7.62 -3.82 -8.46
CA PRO A 77 6.25 -3.31 -8.40
C PRO A 77 5.16 -4.42 -8.44
N ASP A 78 5.38 -5.59 -7.84
CA ASP A 78 4.41 -6.70 -7.92
C ASP A 78 3.16 -6.38 -7.08
N ILE A 79 2.04 -6.10 -7.76
CA ILE A 79 0.73 -5.82 -7.14
C ILE A 79 0.31 -6.87 -6.09
N ARG A 80 0.71 -8.13 -6.25
CA ARG A 80 0.35 -9.23 -5.33
C ARG A 80 1.12 -9.16 -4.02
N LYS A 81 2.16 -8.33 -3.94
CA LYS A 81 3.01 -8.12 -2.78
C LYS A 81 2.80 -6.77 -2.11
N ARG A 82 1.76 -6.03 -2.52
CA ARG A 82 1.37 -4.79 -1.85
C ARG A 82 1.18 -5.02 -0.35
N PRO A 83 1.63 -4.08 0.50
CA PRO A 83 1.27 -4.06 1.90
C PRO A 83 -0.25 -4.19 2.10
N ALA A 84 -0.66 -5.04 3.04
CA ALA A 84 -2.06 -5.23 3.40
C ALA A 84 -2.50 -4.22 4.46
N ARG A 85 -3.72 -3.67 4.29
CA ARG A 85 -4.35 -2.82 5.30
C ARG A 85 -4.59 -3.59 6.60
N PRO A 86 -4.73 -2.89 7.74
CA PRO A 86 -5.23 -3.51 8.97
C PRO A 86 -6.63 -4.13 8.78
N GLU A 87 -6.86 -5.23 9.51
CA GLU A 87 -8.17 -5.90 9.69
C GLU A 87 -8.60 -5.82 11.15
#